data_AF-H1ZXX9-F1
#
_entry.id   AF-H1ZXX9-F1
#
_cell.length_a   1.000
_cell.length_b   1.000
_cell.length_c   1.000
_cell.angle_alpha   90.00
_cell.angle_beta   90.00
_cell.angle_gamma   90.00
#
_symmetry.space_group_name_H-M   'P 1'
#
loop_
_entity.id
_entity.type
_entity.pdbx_description
1 polymer ?
#
loop_
_entity_poly.entity_id
_entity_poly.type
_entity_poly.pdbx_seq_one_letter_code
_entity_poly.pdbx_strand_id
1 'polypeptide(L)'
;MPPPFFHTPDWHWPPCQSGTWRRASGSTVLTGKIANGQQIPLPSGFSASQCTWSVSNAENPHGWKPNYFAGSVATYDANRIVKCGFYDEYNFYGGTHRTDLSGKCSYIVVCQ
;
A
#
# COMPACT_ATOMS: atom_id res chain seq x y z
N MET A 1 -36.81 -18.43 15.43
CA MET A 1 -35.99 -17.30 15.91
C MET A 1 -34.59 -17.83 16.20
N PRO A 2 -33.55 -17.53 15.39
CA PRO A 2 -32.18 -17.90 15.72
C PRO A 2 -31.54 -16.81 16.62
N PRO A 3 -30.56 -17.18 17.48
CA PRO A 3 -30.02 -16.30 18.51
C PRO A 3 -29.07 -15.23 17.94
N PRO A 4 -28.83 -14.14 18.68
CA PRO A 4 -27.97 -13.06 18.23
C PRO A 4 -26.51 -13.52 18.19
N PHE A 5 -25.89 -13.42 17.01
CA PHE A 5 -24.45 -13.58 16.84
C PHE A 5 -23.75 -12.49 17.66
N PHE A 6 -23.21 -12.85 18.82
CA PHE A 6 -22.13 -12.10 19.44
C PHE A 6 -20.92 -12.21 18.51
N HIS A 7 -20.60 -11.13 17.79
CA HIS A 7 -19.27 -10.97 17.20
C HIS A 7 -18.27 -10.86 18.35
N THR A 8 -17.60 -11.96 18.68
CA THR A 8 -16.28 -11.91 19.31
C THR A 8 -15.33 -11.21 18.34
N PRO A 9 -14.68 -10.11 18.70
CA PRO A 9 -13.68 -9.50 17.84
C PRO A 9 -12.46 -10.42 17.80
N ASP A 10 -12.30 -11.08 16.67
CA ASP A 10 -11.11 -11.78 16.28
C ASP A 10 -10.00 -10.75 16.00
N TRP A 11 -8.99 -10.69 16.85
CA TRP A 11 -7.85 -9.77 16.75
C TRP A 11 -6.89 -10.06 15.57
N HIS A 12 -7.32 -10.85 14.59
CA HIS A 12 -6.58 -11.04 13.35
C HIS A 12 -6.88 -9.85 12.44
N TRP A 13 -5.95 -8.90 12.37
CA TRP A 13 -6.00 -7.82 11.39
C TRP A 13 -6.22 -8.42 9.99
N PRO A 14 -7.30 -8.08 9.25
CA PRO A 14 -7.40 -8.54 7.88
C PRO A 14 -6.21 -7.99 7.09
N PRO A 15 -5.60 -8.77 6.17
CA PRO A 15 -4.54 -8.25 5.33
C PRO A 15 -5.03 -6.99 4.61
N CYS A 16 -4.12 -6.04 4.35
CA CYS A 16 -4.44 -4.80 3.63
C CYS A 16 -5.32 -5.10 2.41
N GLN A 17 -6.56 -4.60 2.42
CA GLN A 17 -7.52 -4.88 1.36
C GLN A 17 -7.26 -4.00 0.15
N SER A 18 -7.17 -4.62 -1.03
CA SER A 18 -7.03 -3.96 -2.33
C SER A 18 -8.36 -3.99 -3.07
N GLY A 19 -8.67 -2.96 -3.86
CA GLY A 19 -9.91 -2.89 -4.63
C GLY A 19 -10.20 -1.53 -5.25
N THR A 20 -11.24 -1.47 -6.07
CA THR A 20 -11.78 -0.21 -6.61
C THR A 20 -13.11 0.11 -5.95
N TRP A 21 -13.22 1.26 -5.29
CA TRP A 21 -14.44 1.76 -4.68
C TRP A 21 -15.04 2.85 -5.57
N ARG A 22 -16.25 2.62 -6.07
CA ARG A 22 -17.01 3.58 -6.87
C ARG A 22 -18.22 4.01 -6.07
N ARG A 23 -18.38 5.31 -5.82
CA ARG A 23 -19.66 5.85 -5.33
C ARG A 23 -20.59 6.06 -6.53
N ALA A 24 -21.90 6.03 -6.30
CA ALA A 24 -22.91 6.33 -7.34
C ALA A 24 -22.81 7.78 -7.90
N SER A 25 -21.91 8.62 -7.36
CA SER A 25 -21.51 9.90 -7.94
C SER A 25 -19.99 10.16 -7.81
N GLY A 26 -19.40 10.61 -8.93
CA GLY A 26 -18.26 11.53 -9.04
C GLY A 26 -16.84 11.07 -8.66
N SER A 27 -16.63 10.02 -7.87
CA SER A 27 -15.26 9.66 -7.46
C SER A 27 -14.99 8.16 -7.47
N THR A 28 -13.81 7.80 -7.98
CA THR A 28 -13.29 6.42 -8.00
C THR A 28 -12.03 6.34 -7.16
N VAL A 29 -12.00 5.40 -6.21
CA VAL A 29 -10.82 5.10 -5.41
C VAL A 29 -10.25 3.75 -5.82
N LEU A 30 -8.95 3.66 -6.07
CA LEU A 30 -8.23 2.41 -6.29
C LEU A 30 -7.17 2.25 -5.21
N THR A 31 -7.14 1.09 -4.56
CA THR A 31 -6.13 0.76 -3.54
C THR A 31 -5.51 -0.60 -3.82
N GLY A 32 -4.25 -0.77 -3.43
CA GLY A 32 -3.61 -2.07 -3.48
C GLY A 32 -2.19 -2.06 -2.94
N LYS A 33 -1.49 -3.16 -3.23
CA LYS A 33 -0.07 -3.32 -2.95
C LYS A 33 0.73 -3.15 -4.23
N ILE A 34 1.90 -2.52 -4.13
CA ILE A 34 2.77 -2.20 -5.25
C ILE A 34 4.23 -2.42 -4.88
N ALA A 35 4.99 -3.05 -5.78
CA ALA A 35 6.41 -3.30 -5.59
C ALA A 35 7.25 -2.09 -5.99
N ASN A 36 8.50 -2.07 -5.52
CA ASN A 36 9.50 -1.08 -5.94
C ASN A 36 9.64 -1.05 -7.47
N GLY A 37 9.73 0.14 -8.05
CA GLY A 37 9.90 0.37 -9.48
C GLY A 37 8.63 0.21 -10.31
N GLN A 38 7.51 -0.19 -9.72
CA GLN A 38 6.23 -0.25 -10.43
C GLN A 38 5.55 1.12 -10.48
N GLN A 39 4.79 1.36 -11.54
CA GLN A 39 3.98 2.56 -11.69
C GLN A 39 2.63 2.40 -10.95
N ILE A 40 2.23 3.39 -10.16
CA ILE A 40 0.89 3.42 -9.57
C ILE A 40 -0.14 3.43 -10.71
N PRO A 41 -1.05 2.44 -10.77
CA PRO A 41 -2.05 2.38 -11.83
C PRO A 41 -3.12 3.46 -11.65
N LEU A 42 -3.73 3.89 -12.75
CA LEU A 42 -4.96 4.68 -12.70
C LEU A 42 -6.18 3.79 -12.86
N PRO A 43 -7.32 4.14 -12.24
CA PRO A 43 -8.60 3.57 -12.63
C PRO A 43 -8.87 3.80 -14.13
N SER A 44 -9.44 2.80 -14.79
CA SER A 44 -9.81 2.90 -16.21
C SER A 44 -10.73 4.11 -16.46
N GLY A 45 -10.45 4.87 -17.52
CA GLY A 45 -11.21 6.07 -17.91
C GLY A 45 -10.74 7.37 -17.27
N PHE A 46 -9.72 7.34 -16.40
CA PHE A 46 -9.14 8.53 -15.79
C PHE A 46 -7.74 8.83 -16.33
N SER A 47 -7.44 10.12 -16.45
CA SER A 47 -6.09 10.64 -16.71
C SER A 47 -5.39 11.05 -15.41
N ALA A 48 -4.08 11.26 -15.45
CA ALA A 48 -3.30 11.60 -14.25
C ALA A 48 -3.73 12.93 -13.61
N SER A 49 -4.15 13.91 -14.41
CA SER A 49 -4.59 15.23 -13.92
C SER A 49 -5.93 15.17 -13.16
N GLN A 50 -6.68 14.09 -13.30
CA GLN A 50 -7.95 13.86 -12.61
C GLN A 50 -7.78 13.09 -11.30
N CYS A 51 -6.55 12.75 -10.93
CA CYS A 51 -6.28 11.85 -9.83
C CYS A 51 -5.26 12.43 -8.86
N THR A 52 -5.44 12.08 -7.60
CA THR A 52 -4.42 12.20 -6.55
C THR A 52 -4.04 10.79 -6.12
N TRP A 53 -2.82 10.62 -5.64
CA TRP A 53 -2.34 9.34 -5.15
C TRP A 53 -1.43 9.52 -3.94
N SER A 54 -1.34 8.48 -3.14
CA SER A 54 -0.41 8.38 -2.03
C SER A 54 0.12 6.95 -1.95
N VAL A 55 1.32 6.82 -1.42
CA VAL A 55 1.99 5.53 -1.18
C VAL A 55 2.41 5.50 0.28
N SER A 56 2.32 4.33 0.89
CA SER A 56 2.70 4.15 2.29
C SER A 56 3.41 2.82 2.48
N ASN A 57 4.25 2.77 3.51
CA ASN A 57 4.96 1.56 3.90
C ASN A 57 3.96 0.47 4.30
N ALA A 58 4.16 -0.77 3.86
CA ALA A 58 3.24 -1.87 4.20
C ALA A 58 3.97 -3.17 4.59
N GLU A 59 4.91 -3.63 3.78
CA GLU A 59 5.53 -4.97 3.96
C GLU A 59 7.05 -4.97 3.79
N ASN A 60 7.69 -3.84 4.04
CA ASN A 60 9.11 -3.59 3.84
C ASN A 60 9.88 -3.33 5.15
N PRO A 61 9.82 -4.24 6.14
CA PRO A 61 10.70 -4.19 7.29
C PRO A 61 12.11 -4.63 6.90
N HIS A 62 13.12 -4.01 7.50
CA HIS A 62 14.53 -4.40 7.34
C HIS A 62 14.84 -5.76 8.02
N GLY A 63 14.17 -6.10 9.13
CA GLY A 63 14.34 -7.36 9.87
C GLY A 63 13.83 -7.31 11.31
N TRP A 64 14.12 -8.34 12.12
CA TRP A 64 13.69 -8.47 13.53
C TRP A 64 14.57 -7.66 14.51
N LYS A 65 14.78 -6.38 14.21
CA LYS A 65 15.22 -5.40 15.22
C LYS A 65 13.96 -4.69 15.70
N PRO A 66 13.51 -4.89 16.95
CA PRO A 66 12.19 -4.43 17.41
C PRO A 66 11.88 -2.94 17.21
N ASN A 67 12.90 -2.11 16.93
CA ASN A 67 12.78 -0.65 16.82
C ASN A 67 13.36 -0.05 15.53
N TYR A 68 13.68 -0.83 14.50
CA TYR A 68 14.33 -0.30 13.29
C TYR A 68 13.33 0.01 12.16
N PHE A 69 12.41 0.96 12.41
CA PHE A 69 11.52 1.52 11.38
C PHE A 69 12.12 2.76 10.68
N ALA A 70 13.28 3.24 11.12
CA ALA A 70 13.86 4.52 10.68
C ALA A 70 14.39 4.54 9.23
N GLY A 71 14.42 3.40 8.54
CA GLY A 71 14.87 3.30 7.15
C GLY A 71 13.75 3.14 6.12
N SER A 72 12.51 2.91 6.52
CA SER A 72 11.41 2.57 5.60
C SER A 72 11.09 3.70 4.61
N VAL A 73 11.02 3.36 3.32
CA VAL A 73 10.77 4.28 2.20
C VAL A 73 9.49 3.89 1.49
N ALA A 74 8.61 4.86 1.33
CA ALA A 74 7.40 4.78 0.54
C ALA A 74 7.17 6.14 -0.13
N THR A 75 7.66 6.28 -1.35
CA THR A 75 7.53 7.52 -2.12
C THR A 75 7.37 7.20 -3.61
N TYR A 76 7.12 8.20 -4.43
CA TYR A 76 6.96 8.08 -5.87
C TYR A 76 7.52 9.29 -6.60
N ASP A 77 7.88 9.12 -7.86
CA ASP A 77 8.32 10.21 -8.74
C ASP A 77 7.15 10.86 -9.51
N ALA A 78 7.46 11.84 -10.38
CA ALA A 78 6.48 12.53 -11.21
C ALA A 78 5.74 11.60 -12.19
N ASN A 79 6.33 10.46 -12.55
CA ASN A 79 5.72 9.44 -13.40
C ASN A 79 4.95 8.39 -12.57
N ARG A 80 4.82 8.58 -11.25
CA ARG A 80 4.21 7.65 -10.29
C ARG A 80 4.97 6.35 -10.14
N ILE A 81 6.25 6.32 -10.49
CA ILE A 81 7.10 5.17 -10.25
C ILE A 81 7.43 5.13 -8.77
N VAL A 82 7.06 4.04 -8.12
CA VAL A 82 7.17 3.89 -6.68
C VAL A 82 8.61 3.53 -6.29
N LYS A 83 9.15 4.24 -5.30
CA LYS A 83 10.29 3.80 -4.51
C LYS A 83 9.77 3.22 -3.21
N CYS A 84 9.88 1.89 -3.08
CA CYS A 84 9.37 1.14 -1.93
C CYS A 84 10.47 0.23 -1.36
N GLY A 85 10.76 0.35 -0.08
CA GLY A 85 11.81 -0.46 0.53
C GLY A 85 12.31 0.11 1.84
N PHE A 86 13.59 -0.07 2.14
CA PHE A 86 14.20 0.53 3.32
C PHE A 86 15.66 0.92 3.04
N TYR A 87 16.20 1.79 3.90
CA TYR A 87 17.61 2.09 3.98
C TYR A 87 18.29 1.25 5.04
N ASP A 88 19.45 0.71 4.69
CA ASP A 88 20.39 0.05 5.59
C ASP A 88 21.80 0.49 5.24
N GLU A 89 22.56 0.93 6.24
CA GLU A 89 23.92 1.47 6.09
C GLU A 89 24.07 2.44 4.88
N TYR A 90 23.12 3.38 4.75
CA TYR A 90 23.03 4.37 3.66
C TYR A 90 22.70 3.81 2.25
N ASN A 91 22.58 2.50 2.11
CA ASN A 91 22.18 1.85 0.87
C ASN A 91 20.67 1.62 0.85
N PHE A 92 20.05 1.83 -0.31
CA PHE A 92 18.63 1.57 -0.49
C PHE A 92 18.40 0.14 -0.99
N TYR A 93 17.51 -0.58 -0.31
CA TYR A 93 17.08 -1.92 -0.67
C TYR A 93 15.59 -1.89 -1.04
N GLY A 94 15.28 -2.32 -2.25
CA GLY A 94 13.90 -2.44 -2.71
C GLY A 94 13.17 -3.59 -2.01
N GLY A 95 12.05 -3.30 -1.38
CA GLY A 95 11.20 -4.28 -0.71
C GLY A 95 11.67 -4.71 0.67
N THR A 96 11.83 -6.01 0.89
CA THR A 96 12.08 -6.61 2.21
C THR A 96 13.15 -7.69 2.13
N HIS A 97 13.92 -7.90 3.20
CA HIS A 97 14.82 -9.05 3.33
C HIS A 97 14.12 -10.28 3.94
N ARG A 98 12.85 -10.16 4.32
CA ARG A 98 12.07 -11.27 4.86
C ARG A 98 11.52 -12.15 3.74
N THR A 99 11.64 -13.46 3.89
CA THR A 99 11.11 -14.43 2.90
C THR A 99 9.60 -14.66 3.02
N ASP A 100 8.99 -14.26 4.13
CA ASP A 100 7.55 -14.41 4.40
C ASP A 100 6.71 -13.17 4.04
N LEU A 101 7.34 -12.08 3.60
CA LEU A 101 6.67 -10.85 3.16
C LEU A 101 6.98 -10.56 1.71
N SER A 102 6.05 -9.89 1.02
CA SER A 102 6.24 -9.59 -0.41
C SER A 102 7.05 -8.31 -0.68
N GLY A 103 7.39 -7.52 0.35
CA GLY A 103 8.20 -6.32 0.19
C GLY A 103 7.49 -5.17 -0.50
N LYS A 104 6.14 -5.13 -0.45
CA LYS A 104 5.34 -4.14 -1.16
C LYS A 104 4.95 -2.97 -0.26
N CYS A 105 4.72 -1.83 -0.89
CA CYS A 105 4.08 -0.66 -0.30
C CYS A 105 2.58 -0.73 -0.60
N SER A 106 1.78 -0.06 0.21
CA SER A 106 0.39 0.20 -0.13
C SER A 106 0.28 1.47 -0.97
N TYR A 107 -0.73 1.55 -1.81
CA TYR A 107 -1.08 2.77 -2.52
C TYR A 107 -2.58 3.03 -2.46
N ILE A 108 -2.94 4.31 -2.53
CA ILE A 108 -4.30 4.78 -2.77
C ILE A 108 -4.27 5.76 -3.93
N VAL A 109 -5.25 5.67 -4.82
CA VAL A 109 -5.51 6.61 -5.90
C VAL A 109 -6.95 7.05 -5.77
N VAL A 110 -7.19 8.36 -5.78
CA VAL A 110 -8.52 8.95 -5.75
C VAL A 110 -8.67 9.84 -6.97
N CYS A 111 -9.64 9.53 -7.83
CA CYS A 111 -9.91 10.29 -9.05
C CYS A 111 -11.31 10.90 -9.06
N GLN A 112 -11.43 12.07 -9.69
CA GLN A 112 -12.66 12.86 -9.83
C GLN A 112 -12.86 13.35 -11.27
#